data_AF-A0A0G3XHV5-F1
#
_entry.id   AF-A0A0G3XHV5-F1
#
_cell.length_a   1.000
_cell.length_b   1.000
_cell.length_c   1.000
_cell.angle_alpha   90.00
_cell.angle_beta   90.00
_cell.angle_gamma   90.00
#
_symmetry.space_group_name_H-M   'P 1'
#
loop_
_entity.id
_entity.type
_entity.pdbx_description
1 polymer ?
#
loop_
_entity_poly.entity_id
_entity_poly.type
_entity_poly.pdbx_seq_one_letter_code
_entity_poly.pdbx_strand_id
1 'polypeptide(L)'
;MGGDVFVSVSDVSAWGCRLLNPSRNLFIGDEVTVFIDGLYPLAAVVRWHDRGVCAGFEFTSAVEADQLELLVRHCSGRVQLAPPQWRDGDRVNLHAD
;
A
#
# COMPACT_ATOMS: atom_id res chain seq x y z
N MET A 1 -20.44 6.29 -13.59
CA MET A 1 -20.53 6.48 -12.13
C MET A 1 -19.33 5.77 -11.53
N GLY A 2 -18.39 6.52 -10.93
CA GLY A 2 -17.30 5.92 -10.15
C GLY A 2 -17.85 5.52 -8.79
N GLY A 3 -17.70 4.25 -8.42
CA GLY A 3 -18.07 3.77 -7.08
C GLY A 3 -16.86 3.87 -6.16
N ASP A 4 -17.08 4.29 -4.93
CA ASP A 4 -16.05 4.27 -3.89
C ASP A 4 -15.72 2.82 -3.54
N VAL A 5 -14.43 2.51 -3.51
CA VAL A 5 -13.93 1.16 -3.20
C VAL A 5 -13.08 1.22 -1.94
N PHE A 6 -13.49 0.47 -0.92
CA PHE A 6 -12.67 0.27 0.27
C PHE A 6 -11.60 -0.78 -0.03
N VAL A 7 -10.34 -0.42 0.20
CA VAL A 7 -9.16 -1.26 -0.02
C VAL A 7 -8.23 -1.19 1.17
N SER A 8 -7.43 -2.24 1.40
CA SER A 8 -6.45 -2.25 2.48
C SER A 8 -5.09 -1.79 1.96
N VAL A 9 -4.55 -0.72 2.55
CA VAL A 9 -3.17 -0.29 2.30
C VAL A 9 -2.22 -1.21 3.07
N SER A 10 -1.29 -1.87 2.35
CA SER A 10 -0.26 -2.74 2.96
C SER A 10 1.08 -2.05 3.17
N ASP A 11 1.39 -1.07 2.33
CA ASP A 11 2.63 -0.31 2.38
C ASP A 11 2.34 1.11 1.86
N VAL A 12 2.95 2.11 2.47
CA VAL A 12 2.85 3.51 2.11
C VAL A 12 4.20 4.18 2.29
N SER A 13 4.60 4.92 1.27
CA SER A 13 5.80 5.76 1.25
C SER A 13 5.41 7.19 0.92
N ALA A 14 6.39 8.10 0.89
CA ALA A 14 6.16 9.46 0.43
C ALA A 14 5.68 9.53 -1.04
N TRP A 15 5.97 8.53 -1.88
CA TRP A 15 5.74 8.60 -3.33
C TRP A 15 4.73 7.60 -3.87
N GLY A 16 4.16 6.76 -3.01
CA GLY A 16 3.22 5.76 -3.46
C GLY A 16 2.78 4.82 -2.37
N CYS A 17 1.89 3.92 -2.73
CA CYS A 17 1.39 2.90 -1.84
C CYS A 17 1.14 1.57 -2.56
N ARG A 18 1.03 0.52 -1.77
CA ARG A 18 0.61 -0.82 -2.20
C ARG A 18 -0.73 -1.15 -1.57
N LEU A 19 -1.73 -1.43 -2.40
CA LEU A 19 -3.06 -1.84 -1.96
C LEU A 19 -3.23 -3.36 -2.12
N LEU A 20 -3.93 -3.98 -1.18
CA LEU A 20 -4.34 -5.39 -1.23
C LEU A 20 -5.79 -5.51 -1.65
N ASN A 21 -6.08 -6.58 -2.39
CA ASN A 21 -7.42 -6.91 -2.88
C ASN A 21 -8.13 -5.73 -3.55
N PRO A 22 -7.49 -5.00 -4.49
CA PRO A 22 -8.17 -3.91 -5.18
C PRO A 22 -9.41 -4.46 -5.90
N SER A 23 -10.55 -3.79 -5.71
CA SER A 23 -11.75 -4.19 -6.44
C SER A 23 -11.60 -3.94 -7.96
N ARG A 24 -12.49 -4.54 -8.76
CA ARG A 24 -12.22 -4.89 -10.16
C ARG A 24 -11.88 -3.71 -11.10
N ASN A 25 -11.07 -4.06 -12.10
CA ASN A 25 -10.61 -3.31 -13.28
C ASN A 25 -9.76 -2.07 -12.99
N LEU A 26 -8.57 -2.30 -12.43
CA LEU A 26 -7.46 -1.35 -12.54
C LEU A 26 -6.61 -1.70 -13.76
N PHE A 27 -6.32 -0.71 -14.58
CA PHE A 27 -5.37 -0.81 -15.68
C PHE A 27 -4.14 0.03 -15.38
N ILE A 28 -2.98 -0.44 -15.83
CA ILE A 28 -1.75 0.35 -15.73
C ILE A 28 -1.95 1.65 -16.51
N GLY A 29 -1.65 2.78 -15.87
CA GLY A 29 -1.87 4.12 -16.41
C GLY A 29 -3.17 4.77 -15.96
N ASP A 30 -4.07 4.06 -15.28
CA ASP A 30 -5.28 4.68 -14.73
C ASP A 30 -4.90 5.73 -13.68
N GLU A 31 -5.51 6.91 -13.81
CA GLU A 31 -5.45 7.98 -12.83
C GLU A 31 -6.58 7.82 -11.80
N VAL A 32 -6.21 7.85 -10.52
CA VAL A 32 -7.14 7.67 -9.40
C VAL A 32 -6.85 8.66 -8.28
N THR A 33 -7.84 8.88 -7.42
CA THR A 33 -7.62 9.54 -6.13
C THR A 33 -7.61 8.47 -5.04
N VAL A 34 -6.52 8.39 -4.30
CA VAL A 34 -6.36 7.47 -3.16
C VAL A 34 -6.70 8.21 -1.87
N PHE A 35 -7.60 7.62 -1.09
CA PHE A 35 -7.95 8.09 0.25
C PHE A 35 -7.32 7.14 1.26
N ILE A 36 -6.36 7.65 2.04
CA ILE A 36 -5.72 6.92 3.14
C ILE A 36 -6.10 7.67 4.42
N ASP A 37 -6.70 6.96 5.39
CA ASP A 37 -7.07 7.56 6.67
C ASP A 37 -5.87 8.25 7.33
N GLY A 38 -6.03 9.54 7.63
CA GLY A 38 -4.97 10.36 8.22
C GLY A 38 -4.08 11.10 7.23
N LEU A 39 -4.29 10.93 5.91
CA LEU A 39 -3.66 11.74 4.86
C LEU A 39 -4.72 12.55 4.11
N TYR A 40 -4.29 13.66 3.50
CA TYR A 40 -5.09 14.32 2.47
C TYR A 40 -5.25 13.42 1.23
N PRO A 41 -6.33 13.57 0.44
CA PRO A 41 -6.51 12.80 -0.79
C PRO A 41 -5.31 12.96 -1.74
N LEU A 42 -4.82 11.84 -2.27
CA LEU A 42 -3.62 11.80 -3.12
C LEU A 42 -4.02 11.41 -4.54
N ALA A 43 -3.69 12.25 -5.52
CA ALA A 43 -3.77 11.85 -6.92
C ALA A 43 -2.64 10.85 -7.22
N ALA A 44 -2.97 9.77 -7.93
CA ALA A 44 -2.06 8.67 -8.16
C ALA A 44 -2.31 7.98 -9.52
N VAL A 45 -1.28 7.28 -10.00
CA VAL A 45 -1.32 6.47 -11.22
C VAL A 45 -1.04 5.01 -10.89
N VAL A 46 -1.84 4.10 -11.45
CA VAL A 46 -1.58 2.65 -11.34
C VAL A 46 -0.32 2.31 -12.14
N ARG A 47 0.70 1.74 -11.50
CA ARG A 47 1.98 1.38 -12.16
C ARG A 47 2.14 -0.10 -12.42
N TRP A 48 1.59 -0.92 -11.54
CA TRP A 48 1.60 -2.37 -11.68
C TRP A 48 0.43 -2.96 -10.90
N HIS A 49 -0.03 -4.13 -11.31
CA HIS A 49 -1.02 -4.91 -10.55
C HIS A 49 -0.75 -6.40 -10.70
N ASP A 50 -1.07 -7.15 -9.66
CA ASP A 50 -1.23 -8.60 -9.70
C ASP A 50 -2.72 -8.92 -9.55
N ARG A 51 -3.28 -9.66 -10.50
CA ARG A 51 -4.70 -9.75 -10.88
C ARG A 51 -5.67 -9.91 -9.70
N GLY A 52 -6.07 -8.80 -9.08
CA GLY A 52 -6.98 -8.78 -7.92
C GLY A 52 -6.34 -9.13 -6.58
N VAL A 53 -5.01 -9.35 -6.55
CA VAL A 53 -4.24 -9.64 -5.32
C VAL A 53 -3.71 -8.33 -4.74
N CYS A 54 -2.96 -7.56 -5.53
CA CYS A 54 -2.43 -6.27 -5.09
C CYS A 54 -2.17 -5.34 -6.27
N ALA A 55 -2.09 -4.05 -6.00
CA ALA A 55 -1.72 -3.04 -6.99
C ALA A 55 -0.82 -1.97 -6.36
N GLY A 56 0.10 -1.45 -7.16
CA GLY A 56 0.99 -0.36 -6.78
C GLY A 56 0.62 0.93 -7.49
N PHE A 57 0.62 2.00 -6.70
CA PHE A 57 0.23 3.33 -7.12
C PHE A 57 1.39 4.28 -6.89
N GLU A 58 1.68 5.12 -7.87
CA GLU A 58 2.63 6.23 -7.75
C GLU A 58 1.85 7.52 -7.56
N PHE A 59 2.16 8.28 -6.51
CA PHE A 59 1.53 9.58 -6.26
C PHE A 59 2.10 10.64 -7.20
N THR A 60 1.26 11.57 -7.66
CA THR A 60 1.69 12.66 -8.54
C THR A 60 2.57 13.69 -7.81
N SER A 61 2.51 13.70 -6.48
CA SER A 61 3.31 14.55 -5.61
C SER A 61 3.70 13.79 -4.34
N ALA A 62 4.83 14.15 -3.73
CA ALA A 62 5.22 13.58 -2.45
C ALA A 62 4.18 13.89 -1.37
N VAL A 63 3.95 12.93 -0.47
CA VAL A 63 3.26 13.17 0.80
C VAL A 63 4.15 14.05 1.67
N GLU A 64 3.55 15.10 2.26
CA GLU A 64 4.24 15.98 3.20
C GLU A 64 4.80 15.18 4.39
N ALA A 65 6.05 15.49 4.77
CA ALA A 65 6.77 14.73 5.80
C ALA A 65 6.00 14.65 7.13
N ASP A 66 5.37 15.76 7.54
CA ASP A 66 4.59 15.82 8.78
C ASP A 66 3.36 14.90 8.73
N GLN A 67 2.72 14.75 7.57
CA GLN A 67 1.58 13.86 7.39
C GLN A 67 2.02 12.39 7.45
N LEU A 68 3.16 12.07 6.82
CA LEU A 68 3.73 10.72 6.89
C LEU A 68 4.17 10.37 8.32
N GLU A 69 4.75 11.30 9.06
CA GLU A 69 5.12 11.11 10.46
C GLU A 69 3.88 10.85 11.34
N LEU A 70 2.81 11.63 11.16
CA LEU A 70 1.55 11.42 11.87
C LEU A 70 0.96 10.05 11.58
N LEU A 71 0.98 9.60 10.32
CA LEU A 71 0.52 8.27 9.93
C LEU A 71 1.34 7.17 10.61
N VAL A 72 2.67 7.29 10.62
CA VAL A 72 3.56 6.34 11.30
C VAL A 72 3.25 6.27 12.79
N ARG A 73 3.05 7.42 13.46
CA ARG A 73 2.68 7.47 14.89
C ARG A 73 1.32 6.83 15.14
N HIS A 74 0.36 7.05 14.26
CA HIS A 74 -0.97 6.44 14.37
C HIS A 74 -0.92 4.91 14.24
N CYS A 75 -0.11 4.41 13.30
CA CYS A 75 0.07 2.98 13.08
C CYS A 75 0.91 2.33 14.18
N SER A 76 2.00 2.96 14.64
CA SER A 76 2.91 2.38 15.63
C SER A 76 2.24 2.12 16.99
N GLY A 77 1.25 2.93 17.37
CA GLY A 77 0.42 2.69 18.55
C GLY A 77 -0.50 1.45 18.45
N ARG A 78 -0.63 0.87 17.25
CA ARG A 78 -1.51 -0.27 16.94
C ARG A 78 -0.78 -1.49 16.37
N VAL A 79 0.52 -1.37 16.08
CA VAL A 79 1.33 -2.46 15.54
C VAL A 79 1.74 -3.38 16.69
N GLN A 80 1.11 -4.55 16.77
CA GLN A 80 1.76 -5.68 17.43
C GLN A 80 2.88 -6.14 16.51
N LEU A 81 4.11 -6.01 16.99
CA LEU A 81 5.27 -6.64 16.37
C LEU A 81 4.92 -8.11 16.07
N ALA A 82 5.10 -8.53 14.82
CA ALA A 82 4.90 -9.93 14.43
C ALA A 82 5.64 -10.82 15.44
N PRO A 83 4.95 -11.81 16.05
CA PRO A 83 5.55 -12.66 17.06
C PRO A 83 6.85 -13.28 16.53
N PRO A 84 7.89 -13.44 17.36
CA PRO A 84 9.21 -13.91 16.92
C PRO A 84 9.14 -15.19 16.07
N GLN A 85 8.21 -16.09 16.38
CA GLN A 85 7.98 -17.34 15.65
C GLN A 85 7.55 -17.18 14.17
N TRP A 86 7.16 -15.97 13.75
CA TRP A 86 6.78 -15.67 12.35
C TRP A 86 7.88 -14.94 11.57
N ARG A 87 9.01 -14.61 12.21
CA ARG A 87 10.08 -13.82 11.60
C ARG A 87 11.08 -14.66 10.78
N ASP A 88 11.13 -15.97 11.02
CA ASP A 88 12.06 -16.91 10.38
C ASP A 88 11.36 -17.88 9.41
N GLY A 89 10.44 -17.37 8.58
CA GLY A 89 9.67 -18.20 7.63
C GLY A 89 10.31 -18.44 6.26
N ASP A 90 11.25 -17.59 5.80
CA ASP A 90 11.71 -17.58 4.39
C ASP A 90 13.22 -17.81 4.21
N ARG A 91 13.82 -18.64 5.07
CA ARG A 91 15.12 -19.25 4.81
C ARG A 91 14.99 -20.74 4.62
N VAL A 92 14.35 -21.15 3.52
CA VAL A 92 14.44 -22.54 3.04
C VAL A 92 14.90 -22.56 1.58
N ASN A 93 16.22 -22.67 1.45
CA ASN A 93 17.01 -23.40 0.44
C ASN A 93 16.88 -23.02 -1.06
N LEU A 94 17.73 -22.10 -1.49
CA LEU A 94 18.38 -22.19 -2.80
C LEU A 94 19.59 -23.13 -2.64
N HIS A 95 19.63 -24.20 -3.46
CA HIS A 95 20.66 -25.24 -3.64
C HIS A 95 20.60 -26.54 -2.79
N ALA A 96 20.06 -27.59 -3.44
CA ALA A 96 20.58 -28.97 -3.61
C ALA A 96 19.40 -29.76 -4.25
N ASP A 97 19.45 -30.40 -5.41
CA ASP A 97 20.53 -30.97 -6.23
C ASP A 97 20.34 -30.63 -7.73
#